data_AF-A0A501X5F1-F1
#
_entry.id   AF-A0A501X5F1-F1
#
_cell.length_a   1.000
_cell.length_b   1.000
_cell.length_c   1.000
_cell.angle_alpha   90.00
_cell.angle_beta   90.00
_cell.angle_gamma   90.00
#
_symmetry.space_group_name_H-M   'P 1'
#
loop_
_entity.id
_entity.type
_entity.pdbx_description
1 polymer ?
#
loop_
_entity_poly.entity_id
_entity_poly.type
_entity_poly.pdbx_seq_one_letter_code
_entity_poly.pdbx_strand_id
1 'polypeptide(L)'
;MARKANISREEIIEACWVLLDQHRYPNIPRVAEYFEALDGRRGSNTTLQNAISEWEEAYREHQQNELKEYADYLQPAIDRFKRDTLQVMMTVVDEHLAQTSQQQSLKTQAIEGRYDSLTEALLAAESENTELKTKLAQLENQLSEVGAQNHTLTEKLQYTASRNQLLERELGESQQSHKELLHSYHQQQVELAKQDIQLQQLRQNNEQLVGTLAERESYISQLLKEYASSSAMQQKLDEIVSKMQVLEHAEVHGKKR
;
A
#
# COMPACT_ATOMS: atom_id res chain seq x y z
N MET A 1 105.20 96.00 15.61
CA MET A 1 105.21 95.64 17.04
C MET A 1 103.79 95.25 17.44
N ALA A 2 103.51 93.96 17.61
CA ALA A 2 102.21 93.47 18.03
C ALA A 2 102.06 93.64 19.56
N ARG A 3 101.00 94.30 20.01
CA ARG A 3 100.65 94.36 21.43
C ARG A 3 100.17 92.97 21.84
N LYS A 4 100.86 92.33 22.79
CA LYS A 4 100.39 91.11 23.47
C LYS A 4 99.16 91.47 24.34
N ALA A 5 97.98 91.53 23.74
CA ALA A 5 96.74 91.45 24.48
C ALA A 5 96.37 89.96 24.60
N ASN A 6 96.14 89.48 25.83
CA ASN A 6 95.72 88.11 26.06
C ASN A 6 94.29 87.93 25.50
N ILE A 7 94.08 86.85 24.74
CA ILE A 7 92.75 86.44 24.28
C ILE A 7 92.00 85.84 25.48
N SER A 8 90.79 86.30 25.76
CA SER A 8 89.96 85.80 26.84
C SER A 8 89.38 84.42 26.49
N ARG A 9 88.99 83.68 27.53
CA ARG A 9 88.32 82.39 27.39
C ARG A 9 86.97 82.53 26.70
N GLU A 10 86.22 83.58 27.02
CA GLU A 10 84.90 83.86 26.43
C GLU A 10 85.03 84.20 24.94
N GLU A 11 86.05 84.99 24.56
CA GLU A 11 86.33 85.31 23.16
C GLU A 11 86.57 84.04 22.35
N ILE A 12 87.30 83.07 22.90
CA ILE A 12 87.58 81.79 22.22
C ILE A 12 86.30 80.97 22.04
N ILE A 13 85.42 80.92 23.05
CA ILE A 13 84.15 80.19 22.98
C ILE A 13 83.23 80.83 21.93
N GLU A 14 83.13 82.16 21.89
CA GLU A 14 82.36 82.89 20.88
C GLU A 14 82.90 82.63 19.47
N ALA A 15 84.23 82.65 19.29
CA ALA A 15 84.87 82.27 18.03
C ALA A 15 84.54 80.82 17.62
N CYS A 16 84.42 79.89 18.57
CA CYS A 16 84.03 78.51 18.28
C CYS A 16 82.58 78.43 17.75
N TRP A 17 81.65 79.19 18.31
CA TRP A 17 80.28 79.29 17.78
C TRP A 17 80.24 79.91 16.38
N VAL A 18 80.96 81.01 16.16
CA VAL A 18 81.05 81.67 14.84
C VAL A 18 81.66 80.76 13.78
N LEU A 19 82.69 79.98 14.14
CA LEU A 19 83.28 78.99 13.24
C LEU A 19 82.28 77.88 12.90
N LEU A 20 81.49 77.42 13.87
CA LEU A 20 80.46 76.42 13.65
C LEU A 20 79.37 76.94 12.68
N ASP A 21 78.94 78.20 12.82
CA ASP A 21 78.00 78.87 11.91
C ASP A 21 78.54 78.95 10.48
N GLN A 22 79.86 79.06 10.33
CA GLN A 22 80.56 79.01 9.04
C GLN A 22 80.82 77.59 8.52
N HIS A 23 80.21 76.57 9.15
CA HIS A 23 80.42 75.14 8.89
C HIS A 23 81.87 74.67 9.05
N ARG A 24 82.65 75.34 9.92
CA ARG A 24 84.03 74.98 10.25
C ARG A 24 84.12 74.49 11.68
N TYR A 25 84.41 73.21 11.87
CA TYR A 25 84.60 72.66 13.22
C TYR A 25 85.75 73.38 13.94
N PRO A 26 85.53 73.92 15.16
CA PRO A 26 86.56 74.60 15.93
C PRO A 26 87.67 73.64 16.35
N ASN A 27 88.91 73.98 16.04
CA ASN A 27 90.09 73.29 16.54
C ASN A 27 91.21 74.32 16.76
N ILE A 28 92.27 73.93 17.48
CA ILE A 28 93.34 74.88 17.87
C ILE A 28 93.87 75.68 16.66
N PRO A 29 94.21 75.05 15.50
CA PRO A 29 94.65 75.80 14.33
C PRO A 29 93.62 76.81 13.82
N ARG A 30 92.35 76.42 13.69
CA ARG A 30 91.29 77.28 13.12
C ARG A 30 90.91 78.44 14.02
N VAL A 31 90.89 78.21 15.33
CA VAL A 31 90.63 79.29 16.31
C VAL A 31 91.83 80.24 16.35
N ALA A 32 93.06 79.73 16.28
CA ALA A 32 94.25 80.57 16.19
C ALA A 32 94.27 81.41 14.90
N GLU A 33 93.93 80.81 13.76
CA GLU A 33 93.77 81.51 12.47
C GLU A 33 92.65 82.56 12.53
N TYR A 34 91.54 82.27 13.21
CA TYR A 34 90.44 83.22 13.39
C TYR A 34 90.90 84.50 14.09
N PHE A 35 91.62 84.41 15.21
CA PHE A 35 92.15 85.59 15.90
C PHE A 35 93.31 86.25 15.16
N GLU A 36 94.16 85.47 14.49
CA GLU A 36 95.22 86.01 13.66
C GLU A 36 94.68 86.84 12.49
N ALA A 37 93.56 86.40 11.89
CA ALA A 37 92.87 87.13 10.82
C ALA A 37 92.05 88.32 11.34
N LEU A 38 91.48 88.22 12.54
CA LEU A 38 90.61 89.26 13.11
C LEU A 38 91.41 90.47 13.63
N ASP A 39 92.46 90.23 14.41
CA ASP A 39 93.21 91.29 15.10
C ASP A 39 94.72 91.01 15.27
N GLY A 40 95.21 89.87 14.76
CA GLY A 40 96.62 89.49 14.80
C GLY A 40 97.09 88.97 16.16
N ARG A 41 96.19 88.69 17.12
CA ARG A 41 96.55 88.11 18.42
C ARG A 41 96.88 86.61 18.29
N ARG A 42 97.82 86.14 19.12
CA ARG A 42 98.18 84.72 19.23
C ARG A 42 98.00 84.23 20.67
N GLY A 43 97.15 83.22 20.85
CA GLY A 43 96.91 82.56 22.14
C GLY A 43 97.86 81.38 22.38
N SER A 44 97.98 80.95 23.64
CA SER A 44 98.65 79.66 23.95
C SER A 44 97.77 78.49 23.53
N ASN A 45 98.38 77.43 23.00
CA ASN A 45 97.67 76.20 22.64
C ASN A 45 96.89 75.61 23.83
N THR A 46 97.43 75.71 25.05
CA THR A 46 96.75 75.23 26.27
C THR A 46 95.50 76.04 26.59
N THR A 47 95.55 77.37 26.41
CA THR A 47 94.40 78.26 26.63
C THR A 47 93.31 78.01 25.57
N LEU A 48 93.72 77.85 24.30
CA LEU A 48 92.81 77.50 23.20
C LEU A 48 92.16 76.14 23.43
N GLN A 49 92.95 75.11 23.79
CA GLN A 49 92.45 73.76 24.02
C GLN A 49 91.44 73.71 25.18
N ASN A 50 91.73 74.35 26.32
CA ASN A 50 90.82 74.35 27.46
C ASN A 50 89.48 75.04 27.15
N ALA A 51 89.51 76.15 26.41
CA ALA A 51 88.31 76.87 26.01
C ALA A 51 87.51 76.11 24.93
N ILE A 52 88.20 75.45 23.98
CA ILE A 52 87.55 74.58 23.00
C ILE A 52 86.87 73.39 23.69
N SER A 53 87.52 72.72 24.63
CA SER A 53 86.92 71.59 25.35
C SER A 53 85.67 71.97 26.14
N GLU A 54 85.65 73.15 26.75
CA GLU A 54 84.43 73.68 27.40
C GLU A 54 83.34 74.02 26.39
N TRP A 55 83.69 74.62 25.25
CA TRP A 55 82.73 74.82 24.16
C TRP A 55 82.17 73.49 23.65
N GLU A 56 82.98 72.43 23.55
CA GLU A 56 82.53 71.08 23.14
C GLU A 56 81.57 70.45 24.16
N GLU A 57 81.72 70.76 25.45
CA GLU A 57 80.76 70.37 26.49
C GLU A 57 79.46 71.16 26.37
N ALA A 58 79.54 72.50 26.25
CA ALA A 58 78.39 73.36 26.06
C ALA A 58 77.61 73.05 24.77
N TYR A 59 78.31 72.71 23.69
CA TYR A 59 77.71 72.30 22.42
C TYR A 59 77.00 70.95 22.54
N ARG A 60 77.60 69.98 23.24
CA ARG A 60 76.93 68.70 23.52
C ARG A 60 75.68 68.87 24.36
N GLU A 61 75.73 69.74 25.37
CA GLU A 61 74.57 70.07 26.20
C GLU A 61 73.48 70.77 25.37
N HIS A 62 73.85 71.73 24.51
CA HIS A 62 72.92 72.38 23.59
C HIS A 62 72.22 71.37 22.66
N GLN A 63 72.98 70.49 22.02
CA GLN A 63 72.44 69.46 21.13
C GLN A 63 71.53 68.46 21.87
N GLN A 64 71.90 68.06 23.09
CA GLN A 64 71.05 67.19 23.91
C GLN A 64 69.76 67.89 24.34
N ASN A 65 69.82 69.18 24.66
CA ASN A 65 68.66 69.97 25.04
C ASN A 65 67.72 70.17 23.85
N GLU A 66 68.22 70.52 22.67
CA GLU A 66 67.40 70.64 21.45
C GLU A 66 66.68 69.32 21.13
N LEU A 67 67.40 68.19 21.13
CA LEU A 67 66.81 66.87 20.89
C LEU A 67 65.74 66.53 21.93
N LYS A 68 65.97 66.89 23.19
CA LYS A 68 65.04 66.68 24.28
C LYS A 68 63.80 67.57 24.15
N GLU A 69 63.95 68.81 23.72
CA GLU A 69 62.82 69.72 23.45
C GLU A 69 61.94 69.20 22.30
N TYR A 70 62.55 68.70 21.21
CA TYR A 70 61.79 68.06 20.13
C TYR A 70 61.07 66.79 20.60
N ALA A 71 61.72 65.98 21.44
CA ALA A 71 61.11 64.80 22.04
C ALA A 71 59.94 65.20 22.95
N ASP A 72 60.13 66.17 23.85
CA ASP A 72 59.11 66.65 24.79
C ASP A 72 57.92 67.28 24.06
N TYR A 73 58.13 67.89 22.90
CA TYR A 73 57.07 68.44 22.05
C TYR A 73 56.30 67.35 21.27
N LEU A 74 56.99 66.37 20.69
CA LEU A 74 56.38 65.35 19.82
C LEU A 74 55.81 64.16 20.58
N GLN A 75 56.43 63.77 21.70
CA GLN A 75 56.06 62.59 22.48
C GLN A 75 54.58 62.63 22.93
N PRO A 76 54.02 63.75 23.43
CA PRO A 76 52.60 63.82 23.79
C PRO A 76 51.67 63.57 22.61
N ALA A 77 52.03 64.07 21.41
CA ALA A 77 51.25 63.86 20.19
C ALA A 77 51.31 62.40 19.73
N ILE A 78 52.49 61.78 19.81
CA ILE A 78 52.69 60.36 19.50
C ILE A 78 51.91 59.47 20.49
N ASP A 79 51.97 59.78 21.78
CA ASP A 79 51.28 58.99 22.81
C ASP A 79 49.76 59.18 22.77
N ARG A 80 49.28 60.35 22.34
CA ARG A 80 47.87 60.56 22.02
C ARG A 80 47.47 59.74 20.80
N PHE A 81 48.22 59.82 19.70
CA PHE A 81 47.94 59.05 18.49
C PHE A 81 47.90 57.54 18.76
N LYS A 82 48.85 57.01 19.54
CA LYS A 82 48.87 55.60 19.95
C LYS A 82 47.62 55.22 20.73
N ARG A 83 47.23 56.03 21.72
CA ARG A 83 46.03 55.79 22.54
C ARG A 83 44.76 55.83 21.69
N ASP A 84 44.61 56.86 20.85
CA ASP A 84 43.44 57.02 19.99
C ASP A 84 43.33 55.85 18.98
N THR A 85 44.45 55.45 18.37
CA THR A 85 44.48 54.32 17.44
C THR A 85 44.15 53.00 18.13
N LEU A 86 44.73 52.75 19.32
CA LEU A 86 44.41 51.56 20.11
C LEU A 86 42.94 51.51 20.50
N GLN A 87 42.38 52.65 20.94
CA GLN A 87 40.98 52.73 21.32
C GLN A 87 40.06 52.46 20.12
N VAL A 88 40.33 53.06 18.96
CA VAL A 88 39.56 52.79 17.73
C VAL A 88 39.67 51.32 17.34
N MET A 89 40.88 50.75 17.30
CA MET A 89 41.07 49.33 17.00
C MET A 89 40.32 48.42 17.97
N MET A 90 40.34 48.73 19.26
CA MET A 90 39.64 47.95 20.28
C MET A 90 38.12 48.00 20.08
N THR A 91 37.56 49.19 19.82
CA THR A 91 36.12 49.32 19.54
C THR A 91 35.69 48.54 18.29
N VAL A 92 36.48 48.59 17.22
CA VAL A 92 36.21 47.86 15.98
C VAL A 92 36.31 46.34 16.19
N VAL A 93 37.30 45.88 16.96
CA VAL A 93 37.44 44.46 17.29
C VAL A 93 36.27 43.97 18.14
N ASP A 94 35.87 44.73 19.16
CA ASP A 94 34.73 44.39 20.02
C ASP A 94 33.41 44.36 19.22
N GLU A 95 33.20 45.31 18.31
CA GLU A 95 32.04 45.35 17.43
C GLU A 95 32.00 44.13 16.48
N HIS A 96 33.12 43.80 15.85
CA HIS A 96 33.19 42.63 14.97
C HIS A 96 33.02 41.31 15.74
N LEU A 97 33.56 41.20 16.95
CA LEU A 97 33.34 40.04 17.83
C LEU A 97 31.86 39.90 18.19
N ALA A 98 31.21 41.00 18.59
CA ALA A 98 29.78 41.02 18.90
C ALA A 98 28.93 40.62 17.68
N GLN A 99 29.19 41.21 16.51
CA GLN A 99 28.48 40.89 15.27
C GLN A 99 28.66 39.42 14.87
N THR A 100 29.89 38.89 14.95
CA THR A 100 30.18 37.50 14.58
C THR A 100 29.48 36.52 15.52
N SER A 101 29.53 36.78 16.84
CA SER A 101 28.85 35.94 17.83
C SER A 101 27.33 35.93 17.63
N GLN A 102 26.73 37.09 17.33
CA GLN A 102 25.31 37.20 17.04
C GLN A 102 24.93 36.44 15.76
N GLN A 103 25.70 36.62 14.67
CA GLN A 103 25.46 35.88 13.43
C GLN A 103 25.57 34.36 13.64
N GLN A 104 26.52 33.92 14.45
CA GLN A 104 26.68 32.50 14.75
C GLN A 104 25.52 31.97 15.57
N SER A 105 25.06 32.72 16.58
CA SER A 105 23.86 32.36 17.36
C SER A 105 22.61 32.23 16.46
N LEU A 106 22.38 33.19 15.56
CA LEU A 106 21.26 33.15 14.62
C LEU A 106 21.36 31.95 13.67
N LYS A 107 22.56 31.63 13.17
CA LYS A 107 22.79 30.45 12.33
C LYS A 107 22.49 29.16 13.09
N THR A 108 22.97 29.03 14.32
CA THR A 108 22.72 27.85 15.16
C THR A 108 21.22 27.67 15.41
N GLN A 109 20.52 28.73 15.83
CA GLN A 109 19.07 28.68 16.04
C GLN A 109 18.29 28.31 14.77
N ALA A 110 18.70 28.84 13.61
CA ALA A 110 18.07 28.50 12.33
C ALA A 110 18.31 27.04 11.92
N ILE A 111 19.48 26.48 12.25
CA ILE A 111 19.82 25.07 11.98
C ILE A 111 19.03 24.16 12.92
N GLU A 112 19.02 24.45 14.22
CA GLU A 112 18.29 23.69 15.24
C GLU A 112 16.79 23.66 14.92
N GLY A 113 16.16 24.82 14.67
CA GLY A 113 14.74 24.87 14.33
C GLY A 113 14.38 24.14 13.04
N ARG A 114 15.28 24.11 12.05
CA ARG A 114 15.10 23.31 10.82
C ARG A 114 15.25 21.83 11.09
N TYR A 115 16.21 21.44 11.91
CA TYR A 115 16.44 20.05 12.30
C TYR A 115 15.24 19.50 13.06
N ASP A 116 14.69 20.25 14.01
CA ASP A 116 13.49 19.87 14.77
C ASP A 116 12.30 19.69 13.84
N SER A 117 12.03 20.66 12.96
CA SER A 117 10.94 20.57 11.98
C SER A 117 11.09 19.38 11.02
N LEU A 118 12.31 19.10 10.55
CA LEU A 118 12.58 17.95 9.68
C LEU A 118 12.38 16.63 10.45
N THR A 119 12.81 16.58 11.70
CA THR A 119 12.68 15.39 12.56
C THR A 119 11.22 15.10 12.87
N GLU A 120 10.43 16.13 13.20
CA GLU A 120 8.97 15.99 13.38
C GLU A 120 8.27 15.50 12.12
N ALA A 121 8.61 16.07 10.96
CA ALA A 121 8.06 15.62 9.68
C ALA A 121 8.43 14.17 9.36
N LEU A 122 9.67 13.75 9.65
CA LEU A 122 10.14 12.39 9.48
C LEU A 122 9.35 11.43 10.40
N LEU A 123 9.23 11.74 11.69
CA LEU A 123 8.48 10.92 12.65
C LEU A 123 7.01 10.78 12.26
N ALA A 124 6.38 11.86 11.80
CA ALA A 124 5.00 11.81 11.30
C ALA A 124 4.86 10.90 10.07
N ALA A 125 5.77 11.02 9.11
CA ALA A 125 5.79 10.18 7.91
C ALA A 125 6.06 8.70 8.25
N GLU A 126 6.95 8.42 9.20
CA GLU A 126 7.19 7.05 9.69
C GLU A 126 5.93 6.48 10.35
N SER A 127 5.26 7.25 11.22
CA SER A 127 4.00 6.84 11.84
C SER A 127 2.94 6.50 10.78
N GLU A 128 2.72 7.38 9.81
CA GLU A 128 1.77 7.13 8.72
C GLU A 128 2.14 5.88 7.90
N ASN A 129 3.44 5.67 7.62
CA ASN A 129 3.91 4.47 6.93
C ASN A 129 3.61 3.19 7.72
N THR A 130 3.77 3.20 9.05
CA THR A 130 3.42 2.05 9.89
C THR A 130 1.91 1.78 9.88
N GLU A 131 1.07 2.82 9.95
CA GLU A 131 -0.38 2.67 9.83
C GLU A 131 -0.78 2.09 8.47
N LEU A 132 -0.20 2.59 7.38
CA LEU A 132 -0.48 2.07 6.04
C LEU A 132 -0.05 0.60 5.89
N LYS A 133 1.09 0.20 6.45
CA LYS A 133 1.54 -1.19 6.46
C LYS A 133 0.58 -2.11 7.22
N THR A 134 0.08 -1.67 8.38
CA THR A 134 -0.89 -2.46 9.14
C THR A 134 -2.23 -2.58 8.41
N LYS A 135 -2.73 -1.51 7.80
CA LYS A 135 -3.93 -1.55 6.94
C LYS A 135 -3.75 -2.47 5.74
N LEU A 136 -2.58 -2.44 5.09
CA LEU A 136 -2.26 -3.32 3.97
C LEU A 136 -2.30 -4.79 4.40
N ALA A 137 -1.65 -5.14 5.51
CA ALA A 137 -1.70 -6.50 6.06
C ALA A 137 -3.13 -6.95 6.43
N GLN A 138 -3.95 -6.05 6.96
CA GLN A 138 -5.37 -6.33 7.23
C GLN A 138 -6.15 -6.61 5.94
N LEU A 139 -5.94 -5.81 4.89
CA LEU A 139 -6.60 -6.01 3.60
C LEU A 139 -6.15 -7.30 2.92
N GLU A 140 -4.87 -7.67 3.01
CA GLU A 140 -4.37 -8.95 2.49
C GLU A 140 -5.02 -10.15 3.20
N ASN A 141 -5.17 -10.08 4.53
CA ASN A 141 -5.87 -11.10 5.29
C ASN A 141 -7.35 -11.20 4.88
N GLN A 142 -8.05 -10.07 4.76
CA GLN A 142 -9.45 -10.04 4.30
C GLN A 142 -9.59 -10.61 2.89
N LEU A 143 -8.67 -10.29 1.98
CA LEU A 143 -8.68 -10.79 0.62
C LEU A 143 -8.46 -12.31 0.58
N SER A 144 -7.58 -12.83 1.44
CA SER A 144 -7.38 -14.27 1.62
C SER A 144 -8.64 -14.97 2.15
N GLU A 145 -9.29 -14.39 3.17
CA GLU A 145 -10.53 -14.93 3.74
C GLU A 145 -11.68 -14.96 2.72
N VAL A 146 -11.89 -13.86 1.98
CA VAL A 146 -12.91 -13.81 0.92
C VAL A 146 -12.56 -14.77 -0.21
N GLY A 147 -11.28 -14.92 -0.54
CA GLY A 147 -10.80 -15.91 -1.50
C GLY A 147 -11.17 -17.33 -1.10
N ALA A 148 -10.94 -17.70 0.16
CA ALA A 148 -11.32 -19.02 0.69
C ALA A 148 -12.84 -19.22 0.69
N GLN A 149 -13.62 -18.22 1.11
CA GLN A 149 -15.08 -18.28 1.08
C GLN A 149 -15.63 -18.47 -0.33
N ASN A 150 -15.11 -17.73 -1.32
CA ASN A 150 -15.47 -17.87 -2.72
C ASN A 150 -15.14 -19.26 -3.26
N HIS A 151 -13.98 -19.81 -2.90
CA HIS A 151 -13.60 -21.16 -3.30
C HIS A 151 -14.59 -22.20 -2.76
N THR A 152 -14.90 -22.17 -1.46
CA THR A 152 -15.88 -23.07 -0.85
C THR A 152 -17.29 -22.91 -1.45
N LEU A 153 -17.72 -21.68 -1.75
CA LEU A 153 -19.00 -21.45 -2.42
C LEU A 153 -19.02 -22.03 -3.83
N THR A 154 -17.91 -21.90 -4.57
CA THR A 154 -17.78 -22.45 -5.92
C THR A 154 -17.86 -23.97 -5.91
N GLU A 155 -17.18 -24.64 -4.97
CA GLU A 155 -17.26 -26.10 -4.79
C GLU A 155 -18.69 -26.55 -4.45
N LYS A 156 -19.37 -25.84 -3.54
CA LYS A 156 -20.77 -26.13 -3.20
C LYS A 156 -21.68 -25.98 -4.42
N LEU A 157 -21.50 -24.92 -5.21
CA LEU A 157 -22.29 -24.70 -6.42
C LEU A 157 -22.06 -25.82 -7.45
N GLN A 158 -20.81 -26.23 -7.67
CA GLN A 158 -20.49 -27.36 -8.56
C GLN A 158 -21.12 -28.67 -8.07
N TYR A 159 -21.06 -28.95 -6.77
CA TYR A 159 -21.72 -30.11 -6.18
C TYR A 159 -23.24 -30.07 -6.36
N THR A 160 -23.88 -28.92 -6.13
CA THR A 160 -25.33 -28.80 -6.33
C THR A 160 -25.72 -28.95 -7.80
N ALA A 161 -24.91 -28.43 -8.73
CA ALA A 161 -25.16 -28.57 -10.16
C ALA A 161 -25.06 -30.04 -10.61
N SER A 162 -24.05 -30.78 -10.17
CA SER A 162 -23.91 -32.20 -10.50
C SER A 162 -25.03 -33.05 -9.88
N ARG A 163 -25.43 -32.75 -8.64
CA ARG A 163 -26.59 -33.38 -8.00
C ARG A 163 -27.90 -33.11 -8.75
N ASN A 164 -28.13 -31.88 -9.20
CA ASN A 164 -29.32 -31.54 -9.99
C ASN A 164 -29.35 -32.30 -11.31
N GLN A 165 -28.22 -32.42 -12.01
CA GLN A 165 -28.14 -33.24 -13.24
C GLN A 165 -28.47 -34.71 -12.99
N LEU A 166 -28.06 -35.26 -11.85
CA LEU A 166 -28.40 -36.64 -11.48
C LEU A 166 -29.89 -36.80 -11.20
N LEU A 167 -30.48 -35.88 -10.43
CA LEU A 167 -31.92 -35.87 -10.16
C LEU A 167 -32.76 -35.69 -11.44
N GLU A 168 -32.31 -34.86 -12.38
CA GLU A 168 -32.97 -34.71 -13.69
C GLU A 168 -32.96 -36.01 -14.50
N ARG A 169 -31.86 -36.78 -14.45
CA ARG A 169 -31.80 -38.11 -15.08
C ARG A 169 -32.73 -39.10 -14.42
N GLU A 170 -32.70 -39.20 -13.09
CA GLU A 170 -33.59 -40.09 -12.33
C GLU A 170 -35.06 -39.77 -12.58
N LEU A 171 -35.41 -38.48 -12.65
CA LEU A 171 -36.75 -38.02 -13.01
C LEU A 171 -37.13 -38.45 -14.43
N GLY A 172 -36.21 -38.31 -15.40
CA GLY A 172 -36.42 -38.75 -16.78
C GLY A 172 -36.65 -40.26 -16.89
N GLU A 173 -35.84 -41.06 -16.20
CA GLU A 173 -35.97 -42.52 -16.14
C GLU A 173 -37.31 -42.94 -15.52
N SER A 174 -37.70 -42.31 -14.40
CA SER A 174 -38.99 -42.56 -13.75
C SER A 174 -40.17 -42.21 -14.66
N GLN A 175 -40.10 -41.08 -15.38
CA GLN A 175 -41.12 -40.68 -16.35
C GLN A 175 -41.24 -41.67 -17.51
N GLN A 176 -40.11 -42.19 -18.00
CA GLN A 176 -40.13 -43.19 -19.07
C GLN A 176 -40.75 -44.51 -18.58
N SER A 177 -40.32 -45.00 -17.41
CA SER A 177 -40.90 -46.20 -16.80
C SER A 177 -42.41 -46.05 -16.56
N HIS A 178 -42.87 -44.88 -16.12
CA HIS A 178 -44.29 -44.60 -15.95
C HIS A 178 -45.06 -44.66 -17.28
N LYS A 179 -44.51 -44.11 -18.37
CA LYS A 179 -45.11 -44.20 -19.71
C LYS A 179 -45.20 -45.64 -20.20
N GLU A 180 -44.16 -46.44 -19.98
CA GLU A 180 -44.15 -47.87 -20.32
C GLU A 180 -45.21 -48.63 -19.54
N LEU A 181 -45.33 -48.37 -18.24
CA LEU A 181 -46.35 -48.98 -17.38
C LEU A 181 -47.77 -48.59 -17.81
N LEU A 182 -48.01 -47.31 -18.12
CA LEU A 182 -49.30 -46.85 -18.66
C LEU A 182 -49.64 -47.52 -19.99
N HIS A 183 -48.65 -47.69 -20.88
CA HIS A 183 -48.86 -48.38 -22.14
C HIS A 183 -49.24 -49.85 -21.91
N SER A 184 -48.51 -50.55 -21.04
CA SER A 184 -48.81 -51.94 -20.66
C SER A 184 -50.21 -52.06 -20.02
N TYR A 185 -50.58 -51.13 -19.15
CA TYR A 185 -51.91 -51.07 -18.55
C TYR A 185 -53.02 -50.92 -19.60
N HIS A 186 -52.84 -50.03 -20.57
CA HIS A 186 -53.81 -49.87 -21.66
C HIS A 186 -53.90 -51.11 -22.56
N GLN A 187 -52.78 -51.78 -22.84
CA GLN A 187 -52.79 -53.05 -23.57
C GLN A 187 -53.62 -54.11 -22.82
N GLN A 188 -53.39 -54.26 -21.51
CA GLN A 188 -54.15 -55.20 -20.67
C GLN A 188 -55.64 -54.86 -20.62
N GLN A 189 -56.01 -53.57 -20.53
CA GLN A 189 -57.41 -53.16 -20.59
C GLN A 189 -58.09 -53.57 -21.90
N VAL A 190 -57.38 -53.41 -23.04
CA VAL A 190 -57.90 -53.83 -24.35
C VAL A 190 -58.05 -55.34 -24.43
N GLU A 191 -57.09 -56.10 -23.89
CA GLU A 191 -57.17 -57.56 -23.83
C GLU A 191 -58.33 -58.04 -22.96
N LEU A 192 -58.53 -57.43 -21.79
CA LEU A 192 -59.68 -57.71 -20.92
C LEU A 192 -60.99 -57.44 -21.64
N ALA A 193 -61.12 -56.30 -22.33
CA ALA A 193 -62.32 -56.00 -23.11
C ALA A 193 -62.58 -57.03 -24.22
N LYS A 194 -61.53 -57.55 -24.88
CA LYS A 194 -61.66 -58.63 -25.86
C LYS A 194 -62.13 -59.93 -25.20
N GLN A 195 -61.58 -60.28 -24.05
CA GLN A 195 -61.99 -61.46 -23.28
C GLN A 195 -63.45 -61.35 -22.82
N ASP A 196 -63.89 -60.18 -22.36
CA ASP A 196 -65.28 -59.94 -21.99
C ASP A 196 -66.25 -60.12 -23.16
N ILE A 197 -65.90 -59.60 -24.34
CA ILE A 197 -66.69 -59.81 -25.57
C ILE A 197 -66.77 -61.31 -25.91
N GLN A 198 -65.64 -62.04 -25.84
CA GLN A 198 -65.62 -63.49 -26.09
C GLN A 198 -66.48 -64.25 -25.07
N LEU A 199 -66.39 -63.90 -23.78
CA LEU A 199 -67.22 -64.49 -22.73
C LEU A 199 -68.71 -64.23 -22.98
N GLN A 200 -69.07 -63.02 -23.42
CA GLN A 200 -70.44 -62.69 -23.77
C GLN A 200 -70.95 -63.51 -24.96
N GLN A 201 -70.14 -63.66 -26.01
CA GLN A 201 -70.48 -64.52 -27.16
C GLN A 201 -70.64 -65.99 -26.75
N LEU A 202 -69.73 -66.51 -25.93
CA LEU A 202 -69.82 -67.88 -25.42
C LEU A 202 -71.08 -68.08 -24.56
N ARG A 203 -71.45 -67.10 -23.73
CA ARG A 203 -72.70 -67.13 -22.95
C ARG A 203 -73.92 -67.17 -23.85
N GLN A 204 -73.99 -66.30 -24.87
CA GLN A 204 -75.10 -66.31 -25.84
C GLN A 204 -75.21 -67.64 -26.59
N ASN A 205 -74.08 -68.19 -27.04
CA ASN A 205 -74.07 -69.51 -27.70
C ASN A 205 -74.54 -70.63 -26.76
N ASN A 206 -74.12 -70.58 -25.49
CA ASN A 206 -74.56 -71.54 -24.48
C ASN A 206 -76.07 -71.42 -24.21
N GLU A 207 -76.60 -70.20 -24.06
CA GLU A 207 -78.03 -69.93 -23.94
C GLU A 207 -78.82 -70.48 -25.14
N GLN A 208 -78.33 -70.26 -26.37
CA GLN A 208 -78.93 -70.84 -27.58
C GLN A 208 -78.90 -72.37 -27.56
N LEU A 209 -77.76 -72.98 -27.22
CA LEU A 209 -77.64 -74.43 -27.13
C LEU A 209 -78.60 -75.01 -26.07
N VAL A 210 -78.67 -74.40 -24.89
CA VAL A 210 -79.62 -74.77 -23.83
C VAL A 210 -81.06 -74.66 -24.32
N GLY A 211 -81.41 -73.59 -25.06
CA GLY A 211 -82.71 -73.43 -25.71
C GLY A 211 -83.02 -74.57 -26.69
N THR A 212 -82.10 -74.88 -27.60
CA THR A 212 -82.28 -75.99 -28.57
C THR A 212 -82.35 -77.35 -27.89
N LEU A 213 -81.63 -77.56 -26.78
CA LEU A 213 -81.73 -78.77 -25.97
C LEU A 213 -83.12 -78.89 -25.34
N ALA A 214 -83.64 -77.82 -24.74
CA ALA A 214 -84.99 -77.81 -24.17
C ALA A 214 -86.08 -78.04 -25.23
N GLU A 215 -85.94 -77.46 -26.43
CA GLU A 215 -86.83 -77.71 -27.57
C GLU A 215 -86.80 -79.18 -27.99
N ARG A 216 -85.60 -79.76 -28.11
CA ARG A 216 -85.43 -81.19 -28.43
C ARG A 216 -86.00 -82.09 -27.34
N GLU A 217 -85.79 -81.78 -26.07
CA GLU A 217 -86.37 -82.51 -24.93
C GLU A 217 -87.90 -82.47 -24.94
N SER A 218 -88.48 -81.31 -25.26
CA SER A 218 -89.93 -81.16 -25.41
C SER A 218 -90.47 -81.96 -26.60
N TYR A 219 -89.78 -81.92 -27.75
CA TYR A 219 -90.12 -82.69 -28.95
C TYR A 219 -90.02 -84.20 -28.69
N ILE A 220 -88.95 -84.68 -28.03
CA ILE A 220 -88.82 -86.08 -27.61
C ILE A 220 -89.97 -86.45 -26.67
N SER A 221 -90.31 -85.59 -25.71
CA SER A 221 -91.43 -85.83 -24.81
C SER A 221 -92.78 -85.91 -25.53
N GLN A 222 -92.99 -85.12 -26.58
CA GLN A 222 -94.18 -85.20 -27.45
C GLN A 222 -94.19 -86.52 -28.23
N LEU A 223 -93.09 -86.88 -28.89
CA LEU A 223 -92.95 -88.16 -29.59
C LEU A 223 -93.19 -89.35 -28.66
N LEU A 224 -92.69 -89.31 -27.42
CA LEU A 224 -92.94 -90.36 -26.43
C LEU A 224 -94.42 -90.45 -26.06
N LYS A 225 -95.14 -89.32 -25.96
CA LYS A 225 -96.60 -89.31 -25.74
C LYS A 225 -97.36 -89.85 -26.95
N GLU A 226 -96.98 -89.44 -28.16
CA GLU A 226 -97.57 -89.95 -29.40
C GLU A 226 -97.33 -91.47 -29.52
N TYR A 227 -96.12 -91.94 -29.25
CA TYR A 227 -95.77 -93.35 -29.22
C TYR A 227 -96.59 -94.11 -28.18
N ALA A 228 -96.73 -93.57 -26.96
CA ALA A 228 -97.59 -94.17 -25.93
C ALA A 228 -99.06 -94.24 -26.36
N SER A 229 -99.57 -93.20 -27.03
CA SER A 229 -100.94 -93.17 -27.56
C SER A 229 -101.14 -94.16 -28.72
N SER A 230 -100.16 -94.29 -29.61
CA SER A 230 -100.17 -95.26 -30.70
C SER A 230 -100.07 -96.67 -30.16
N SER A 231 -99.23 -96.92 -29.16
CA SER A 231 -99.15 -98.22 -28.46
C SER A 231 -100.46 -98.57 -27.77
N ALA A 232 -101.14 -97.62 -27.14
CA ALA A 232 -102.46 -97.84 -26.54
C ALA A 232 -103.52 -98.11 -27.62
N MET A 233 -103.43 -97.45 -28.78
CA MET A 233 -104.30 -97.72 -29.94
C MET A 233 -104.01 -99.11 -30.52
N GLN A 234 -102.75 -99.53 -30.61
CA GLN A 234 -102.31 -100.86 -31.01
C GLN A 234 -102.89 -101.92 -30.06
N GLN A 235 -102.78 -101.71 -28.75
CA GLN A 235 -103.39 -102.61 -27.75
C GLN A 235 -104.91 -102.72 -27.91
N LYS A 236 -105.60 -101.60 -28.17
CA LYS A 236 -107.05 -101.65 -28.47
C LYS A 236 -107.35 -102.41 -29.76
N LEU A 237 -106.49 -102.28 -30.77
CA LEU A 237 -106.61 -102.99 -32.03
C LEU A 237 -106.39 -104.49 -31.82
N ASP A 238 -105.39 -104.88 -31.02
CA ASP A 238 -105.15 -106.26 -30.60
C ASP A 238 -106.32 -106.81 -29.77
N GLU A 239 -106.94 -106.02 -28.89
CA GLU A 239 -108.18 -106.39 -28.20
C GLU A 239 -109.36 -106.59 -29.16
N ILE A 240 -109.48 -105.76 -30.20
CA ILE A 240 -110.51 -105.92 -31.23
C ILE A 240 -110.25 -107.18 -32.07
N VAL A 241 -108.99 -107.42 -32.47
CA VAL A 241 -108.59 -108.64 -33.18
C VAL A 241 -108.85 -109.88 -32.33
N SER A 242 -108.54 -109.82 -31.03
CA SER A 242 -108.88 -110.86 -30.07
C SER A 242 -110.41 -111.07 -29.96
N LYS A 243 -111.21 -109.99 -29.88
CA LYS A 243 -112.67 -110.08 -29.88
C LYS A 243 -113.25 -110.61 -31.20
N MET A 244 -112.63 -110.32 -32.35
CA MET A 244 -113.01 -110.90 -33.64
C MET A 244 -112.70 -112.40 -33.70
N GLN A 245 -111.53 -112.83 -33.19
CA GLN A 245 -111.21 -114.26 -33.07
C GLN A 245 -112.19 -115.00 -32.14
N VAL A 246 -112.68 -114.34 -31.08
CA VAL A 246 -113.72 -114.88 -30.20
C VAL A 246 -115.09 -114.95 -30.89
N LEU A 247 -115.43 -114.01 -31.79
CA LEU A 247 -116.66 -114.04 -32.59
C LEU A 247 -116.60 -115.10 -33.72
N GLU A 248 -115.45 -115.29 -34.36
CA GLU A 248 -115.23 -116.41 -35.30
C GLU A 248 -115.34 -117.77 -34.59
N HIS A 249 -114.92 -117.88 -33.33
CA HIS A 249 -115.15 -119.09 -32.53
C HIS A 249 -116.59 -119.25 -32.01
N ALA A 250 -117.38 -118.17 -31.92
CA ALA A 250 -118.79 -118.22 -31.53
C ALA A 250 -119.72 -118.58 -32.71
N GLU A 251 -119.37 -118.24 -33.95
CA GLU A 251 -120.15 -118.61 -35.15
C GLU A 251 -119.92 -120.06 -35.62
N VAL A 252 -118.79 -120.69 -35.28
CA VAL A 252 -118.47 -122.09 -35.66
C VAL A 252 -119.17 -123.15 -34.79
N HIS A 253 -119.90 -122.76 -33.72
CA HIS A 253 -120.66 -123.69 -32.86
C HIS A 253 -122.19 -123.51 -32.88
N GLY A 254 -122.74 -122.71 -33.80
CA GLY A 254 -124.16 -122.33 -33.82
C GLY A 254 -125.06 -122.86 -34.94
N LYS A 255 -124.55 -123.59 -35.95
CA LYS A 255 -125.41 -124.20 -37.00
C LYS A 255 -125.08 -125.69 -37.21
N LYS A 256 -125.85 -126.52 -36.50
CA LYS A 256 -126.11 -127.93 -36.80
C LYS A 256 -127.25 -128.04 -37.83
N ARG A 257 -127.29 -129.17 -38.54
CA ARG A 257 -128.35 -129.74 -39.39
C ARG A 257 -128.25 -129.45 -40.88
#